data_AF-A0A7W2UU17-F1
#
_entry.id   AF-A0A7W2UU17-F1
#
_cell.length_a   1.000
_cell.length_b   1.000
_cell.length_c   1.000
_cell.angle_alpha   90.00
_cell.angle_beta   90.00
_cell.angle_gamma   90.00
#
_symmetry.space_group_name_H-M   'P 1'
#
loop_
_entity.id
_entity.type
_entity.pdbx_description
1 polymer ?
#
loop_
_entity_poly.entity_id
_entity_poly.type
_entity_poly.pdbx_seq_one_letter_code
_entity_poly.pdbx_strand_id
1 'polypeptide(L)'
;MPATEESRDEALYVLTAVLLTPAQFPSVLGDDYPEACAALGLEPYDTGYGLVLGQDGGGARWTVVTDDVSLVAIAIATWDCGMEYALAIEDRTVVASLPGWPLAVAVAAPGVPAPHDPAPGPGEDASRAPLSPPDSERWGPAQRRLGADEIALQWAIWREQVDSDVTFVSPGEKPHGGVRRVLEEARGYLDSPPPLGRIRSAFASGDARTLRADGPGWSMVARTDDIAFVLLDDAPGEVLPVGRGPELPGLLTALDKLAVRPH
;
A
#
# COMPACT_ATOMS: atom_id res chain seq x y z
N MET A 1 0.09 -15.00 -43.32
CA MET A 1 1.03 -15.35 -42.25
C MET A 1 0.23 -15.34 -40.96
N PRO A 2 -0.16 -16.49 -40.40
CA PRO A 2 -0.80 -16.51 -39.10
C PRO A 2 0.22 -16.05 -38.07
N ALA A 3 -0.16 -15.15 -37.16
CA ALA A 3 0.61 -14.89 -35.96
C ALA A 3 0.81 -16.24 -35.25
N THR A 4 2.07 -16.63 -35.07
CA THR A 4 2.48 -17.91 -34.49
C THR A 4 1.87 -18.07 -33.10
N GLU A 5 1.26 -19.24 -32.84
CA GLU A 5 0.71 -19.63 -31.53
C GLU A 5 1.77 -19.53 -30.41
N GLU A 6 3.06 -19.62 -30.74
CA GLU A 6 4.20 -19.38 -29.81
C GLU A 6 4.18 -17.98 -29.18
N SER A 7 3.71 -16.95 -29.88
CA SER A 7 3.65 -15.58 -29.32
C SER A 7 2.60 -15.41 -28.22
N ARG A 8 1.65 -16.35 -28.11
CA ARG A 8 0.56 -16.30 -27.13
C ARG A 8 0.93 -16.97 -25.81
N ASP A 9 1.86 -17.92 -25.83
CA ASP A 9 2.40 -18.58 -24.63
C ASP A 9 3.35 -17.66 -23.85
N GLU A 10 4.07 -16.76 -24.54
CA GLU A 10 4.93 -15.75 -23.90
C GLU A 10 4.19 -14.46 -23.51
N ALA A 11 2.95 -14.28 -23.97
CA ALA A 11 2.18 -13.06 -23.70
C ALA A 11 1.63 -13.05 -22.26
N LEU A 12 1.94 -11.99 -21.53
CA LEU A 12 1.36 -11.76 -20.20
C LEU A 12 -0.08 -11.26 -20.32
N TYR A 13 -1.02 -12.05 -19.82
CA TYR A 13 -2.40 -11.65 -19.58
C TYR A 13 -2.47 -10.79 -18.30
N VAL A 14 -2.58 -9.48 -18.49
CA VAL A 14 -2.67 -8.51 -17.38
C VAL A 14 -3.98 -8.70 -16.62
N LEU A 15 -3.88 -8.92 -15.30
CA LEU A 15 -5.03 -9.03 -14.41
C LEU A 15 -5.24 -7.76 -13.58
N THR A 16 -4.15 -7.13 -13.15
CA THR A 16 -4.19 -5.87 -12.40
C THR A 16 -2.86 -5.15 -12.49
N ALA A 17 -2.86 -3.86 -12.18
CA ALA A 17 -1.65 -3.05 -12.05
C ALA A 17 -1.75 -2.16 -10.82
N VAL A 18 -0.61 -1.90 -10.19
CA VAL A 18 -0.51 -1.05 -9.00
C VAL A 18 0.74 -0.17 -9.08
N LEU A 19 0.68 1.00 -8.43
CA LEU A 19 1.83 1.88 -8.27
C LEU A 19 2.68 1.42 -7.08
N LEU A 20 3.99 1.50 -7.21
CA LEU A 20 4.99 1.33 -6.15
C LEU A 20 5.90 2.56 -6.18
N THR A 21 5.44 3.65 -5.57
CA THR A 21 6.11 4.96 -5.57
C THR A 21 6.28 5.47 -4.15
N PRO A 22 7.18 6.44 -3.92
CA PRO A 22 7.30 7.12 -2.62
C PRO A 22 5.99 7.66 -2.04
N ALA A 23 5.03 8.07 -2.87
CA ALA A 23 3.76 8.62 -2.44
C ALA A 23 2.64 7.57 -2.31
N GLN A 24 2.72 6.49 -3.10
CA GLN A 24 1.64 5.51 -3.23
C GLN A 24 2.23 4.12 -3.52
N PHE A 25 1.92 3.19 -2.63
CA PHE A 25 2.26 1.77 -2.76
C PHE A 25 1.25 0.91 -1.98
N PRO A 26 1.13 -0.39 -2.27
CA PRO A 26 0.28 -1.30 -1.50
C PRO A 26 0.82 -1.43 -0.08
N SER A 27 0.09 -0.90 0.91
CA SER A 27 0.57 -0.85 2.29
C SER A 27 0.86 -2.22 2.87
N VAL A 28 0.18 -3.27 2.42
CA VAL A 28 0.43 -4.64 2.87
C VAL A 28 1.91 -5.03 2.76
N LEU A 29 2.64 -4.46 1.78
CA LEU A 29 4.06 -4.74 1.50
C LEU A 29 5.07 -4.12 2.48
N GLY A 30 4.71 -3.05 3.21
CA GLY A 30 5.65 -2.37 4.10
C GLY A 30 5.09 -1.15 4.82
N ASP A 31 5.77 -0.70 5.87
CA ASP A 31 5.41 0.54 6.60
C ASP A 31 5.91 1.80 5.88
N ASP A 32 6.79 1.65 4.89
CA ASP A 32 7.28 2.73 4.04
C ASP A 32 7.65 2.23 2.63
N TYR A 33 8.02 3.15 1.75
CA TYR A 33 8.35 2.83 0.36
C TYR A 33 9.61 1.94 0.24
N PRO A 34 10.73 2.21 0.94
CA PRO A 34 11.88 1.31 0.94
C PRO A 34 11.57 -0.13 1.39
N GLU A 35 10.79 -0.31 2.45
CA GLU A 35 10.36 -1.65 2.89
C GLU A 35 9.50 -2.35 1.83
N ALA A 36 8.59 -1.63 1.18
CA ALA A 36 7.77 -2.18 0.10
C ALA A 36 8.63 -2.60 -1.12
N CYS A 37 9.65 -1.82 -1.49
CA CYS A 37 10.63 -2.21 -2.51
C CYS A 37 11.45 -3.45 -2.09
N ALA A 38 11.90 -3.50 -0.84
CA ALA A 38 12.68 -4.62 -0.30
C ALA A 38 11.87 -5.93 -0.30
N ALA A 39 10.55 -5.89 -0.06
CA ALA A 39 9.66 -7.04 -0.16
C ALA A 39 9.65 -7.66 -1.57
N LEU A 40 9.97 -6.86 -2.59
CA LEU A 40 10.09 -7.26 -3.99
C LEU A 40 11.54 -7.48 -4.43
N GLY A 41 12.51 -7.38 -3.50
CA GLY A 41 13.94 -7.43 -3.82
C GLY A 41 14.38 -6.35 -4.81
N LEU A 42 13.75 -5.18 -4.74
CA LEU A 42 14.06 -3.99 -5.53
C LEU A 42 14.78 -2.97 -4.66
N GLU A 43 15.71 -2.23 -5.28
CA GLU A 43 16.26 -1.02 -4.66
C GLU A 43 15.25 0.13 -4.78
N PRO A 44 15.14 1.02 -3.77
CA PRO A 44 14.25 2.16 -3.87
C PRO A 44 14.69 3.11 -5.00
N TYR A 45 13.74 3.47 -5.86
CA TYR A 45 13.95 4.42 -6.96
C TYR A 45 13.10 5.68 -6.78
N ASP A 46 13.68 6.86 -7.00
CA ASP A 46 13.04 8.15 -6.69
C ASP A 46 11.70 8.37 -7.41
N THR A 47 11.58 7.90 -8.65
CA THR A 47 10.33 8.03 -9.42
C THR A 47 9.32 6.93 -9.07
N GLY A 48 9.79 5.83 -8.48
CA GLY A 48 8.98 4.64 -8.24
C GLY A 48 8.94 3.67 -9.41
N TYR A 49 8.11 2.65 -9.27
CA TYR A 49 7.85 1.61 -10.24
C TYR A 49 6.34 1.47 -10.49
N GLY A 50 6.00 0.99 -11.67
CA GLY A 50 4.72 0.36 -11.95
C GLY A 50 4.85 -1.16 -11.78
N LEU A 51 3.86 -1.78 -11.15
CA LEU A 51 3.75 -3.24 -11.06
C LEU A 51 2.57 -3.73 -11.90
N VAL A 52 2.81 -4.73 -12.73
CA VAL A 52 1.78 -5.40 -13.53
C VAL A 52 1.74 -6.87 -13.13
N LEU A 53 0.60 -7.30 -12.60
CA LEU A 53 0.38 -8.68 -12.16
C LEU A 53 -0.46 -9.38 -13.22
N GLY A 54 0.04 -10.51 -13.72
CA GLY A 54 -0.62 -11.27 -14.77
C GLY A 54 -0.27 -12.75 -14.77
N GLN A 55 -0.87 -13.45 -15.74
CA GLN A 55 -0.57 -14.86 -16.03
C GLN A 55 0.02 -14.99 -17.43
N ASP A 56 0.91 -15.95 -17.65
CA ASP A 56 1.23 -16.40 -19.01
C ASP A 56 0.14 -17.34 -19.57
N GLY A 57 0.30 -17.80 -20.82
CA GLY A 57 -0.65 -18.72 -21.46
C GLY A 57 -0.78 -20.06 -20.74
N GLY A 58 0.25 -20.47 -20.00
CA GLY A 58 0.25 -21.67 -19.17
C GLY A 58 -0.51 -21.49 -17.85
N GLY A 59 -0.76 -20.25 -17.42
CA GLY A 59 -1.37 -19.89 -16.14
C GLY A 59 -0.36 -19.59 -15.04
N ALA A 60 0.94 -19.58 -15.34
CA ALA A 60 1.96 -19.24 -14.36
C ALA A 60 1.90 -17.75 -14.01
N ARG A 61 2.07 -17.43 -12.73
CA ARG A 61 1.90 -16.09 -12.19
C ARG A 61 3.19 -15.29 -12.29
N TRP A 62 3.07 -14.07 -12.78
CA TRP A 62 4.20 -13.15 -12.93
C TRP A 62 3.85 -11.75 -12.45
N THR A 63 4.86 -11.09 -11.87
CA THR A 63 4.86 -9.66 -11.56
C THR A 63 5.92 -8.98 -12.41
N VAL A 64 5.48 -8.19 -13.39
CA VAL A 64 6.37 -7.37 -14.22
C VAL A 64 6.52 -6.01 -13.56
N VAL A 65 7.76 -5.64 -13.28
CA VAL A 65 8.14 -4.35 -12.69
C VAL A 65 8.64 -3.45 -13.80
N THR A 66 8.07 -2.27 -13.94
CA THR A 66 8.50 -1.26 -14.92
C THR A 66 8.88 0.05 -14.26
N ASP A 67 9.87 0.76 -14.84
CA ASP A 67 10.20 2.14 -14.46
C ASP A 67 9.34 3.19 -15.17
N ASP A 68 8.48 2.78 -16.11
CA ASP A 68 7.45 3.65 -16.70
C ASP A 68 6.20 3.72 -15.80
N VAL A 69 6.36 4.48 -14.71
CA VAL A 69 5.29 4.73 -13.72
C VAL A 69 4.09 5.43 -14.36
N SER A 70 4.33 6.28 -15.36
CA SER A 70 3.28 7.09 -16.00
C SER A 70 2.34 6.21 -16.82
N LEU A 71 2.89 5.24 -17.55
CA LEU A 71 2.09 4.25 -18.29
C LEU A 71 1.13 3.48 -17.36
N VAL A 72 1.63 3.02 -16.22
CA VAL A 72 0.81 2.29 -15.23
C VAL A 72 -0.22 3.20 -14.57
N ALA A 73 0.16 4.43 -14.20
CA ALA A 73 -0.76 5.40 -13.61
C ALA A 73 -1.91 5.76 -14.57
N ILE A 74 -1.62 5.93 -15.87
CA ILE A 74 -2.63 6.19 -16.91
C ILE A 74 -3.58 5.00 -17.03
N ALA A 75 -3.05 3.77 -17.04
CA ALA A 75 -3.89 2.57 -17.12
C ALA A 75 -4.88 2.49 -15.94
N ILE A 76 -4.39 2.67 -14.70
CA ILE A 76 -5.20 2.66 -13.49
C ILE A 76 -6.29 3.75 -13.56
N ALA A 77 -5.91 5.00 -13.84
CA ALA A 77 -6.87 6.11 -13.93
C ALA A 77 -7.93 5.89 -15.02
N THR A 78 -7.56 5.25 -16.14
CA THR A 78 -8.47 4.93 -17.24
C THR A 78 -9.49 3.87 -16.80
N TRP A 79 -9.03 2.81 -16.13
CA TRP A 79 -9.90 1.76 -15.58
C TRP A 79 -10.82 2.27 -14.46
N ASP A 80 -10.33 3.15 -13.58
CA ASP A 80 -11.13 3.77 -12.51
C ASP A 80 -12.28 4.62 -13.06
N CYS A 81 -12.10 5.19 -14.25
CA CYS A 81 -13.14 5.89 -15.00
C CYS A 81 -14.06 4.95 -15.82
N GLY A 82 -13.87 3.63 -15.73
CA GLY A 82 -14.66 2.62 -16.43
C GLY A 82 -14.38 2.54 -17.93
N MET A 83 -13.23 3.05 -18.39
CA MET A 83 -12.82 3.01 -19.79
C MET A 83 -11.91 1.81 -20.07
N GLU A 84 -11.95 1.32 -21.30
CA GLU A 84 -11.06 0.24 -21.75
C GLU A 84 -9.64 0.79 -22.03
N TYR A 85 -8.64 0.11 -21.47
CA TYR A 85 -7.23 0.39 -21.75
C TYR A 85 -6.45 -0.92 -21.79
N ALA A 86 -5.79 -1.20 -22.91
CA ALA A 86 -4.90 -2.35 -23.06
C ALA A 86 -3.48 -1.96 -22.64
N LEU A 87 -3.13 -2.27 -21.39
CA LEU A 87 -1.79 -2.03 -20.87
C LEU A 87 -0.79 -2.99 -21.53
N ALA A 88 0.19 -2.44 -22.26
CA ALA A 88 1.29 -3.17 -22.87
C ALA A 88 2.61 -2.53 -22.40
N ILE A 89 3.43 -3.32 -21.71
CA ILE A 89 4.74 -2.87 -21.23
C ILE A 89 5.78 -3.07 -22.33
N GLU A 90 6.63 -2.07 -22.54
CA GLU A 90 7.74 -2.19 -23.48
C GLU A 90 8.94 -2.84 -22.80
N ASP A 91 9.60 -3.81 -23.45
CA ASP A 91 10.74 -4.55 -22.87
C ASP A 91 11.84 -3.65 -22.31
N ARG A 92 12.06 -2.47 -22.92
CA ARG A 92 13.09 -1.50 -22.49
C ARG A 92 12.79 -0.83 -21.16
N THR A 93 11.53 -0.81 -20.71
CA THR A 93 11.11 -0.23 -19.43
C THR A 93 10.92 -1.31 -18.36
N VAL A 94 11.09 -2.60 -18.71
CA VAL A 94 11.02 -3.69 -17.75
C VAL A 94 12.30 -3.71 -16.91
N VAL A 95 12.14 -3.53 -15.61
CA VAL A 95 13.23 -3.58 -14.63
C VAL A 95 13.43 -5.02 -14.14
N ALA A 96 12.34 -5.74 -13.89
CA ALA A 96 12.37 -7.12 -13.45
C ALA A 96 11.08 -7.85 -13.82
N SER A 97 11.20 -9.15 -14.08
CA SER A 97 10.07 -10.09 -14.15
C SER A 97 10.20 -11.05 -12.98
N LEU A 98 9.32 -10.94 -11.99
CA LEU A 98 9.38 -11.69 -10.75
C LEU A 98 8.34 -12.81 -10.75
N PRO A 99 8.70 -14.06 -10.41
CA PRO A 99 7.74 -15.15 -10.32
C PRO A 99 6.76 -14.91 -9.16
N GLY A 100 5.49 -15.26 -9.34
CA GLY A 100 4.44 -15.09 -8.34
C GLY A 100 3.84 -13.68 -8.28
N TRP A 101 2.97 -13.45 -7.29
CA TRP A 101 2.30 -12.16 -7.06
C TRP A 101 2.54 -11.66 -5.63
N PRO A 102 2.94 -10.38 -5.45
CA PRO A 102 3.11 -9.79 -4.12
C PRO A 102 1.78 -9.43 -3.46
N LEU A 103 0.67 -9.49 -4.21
CA LEU A 103 -0.68 -9.13 -3.78
C LEU A 103 -1.66 -10.27 -4.07
N ALA A 104 -2.69 -10.38 -3.24
CA ALA A 104 -3.75 -11.35 -3.44
C ALA A 104 -4.58 -10.95 -4.67
N VAL A 105 -4.51 -11.76 -5.74
CA VAL A 105 -5.35 -11.62 -6.93
C VAL A 105 -6.21 -12.87 -7.04
N ALA A 106 -7.53 -12.69 -6.94
CA ALA A 106 -8.50 -13.79 -6.87
C ALA A 106 -8.99 -14.28 -8.25
N VAL A 107 -8.69 -13.53 -9.30
CA VAL A 107 -9.19 -13.78 -10.66
C VAL A 107 -8.12 -14.44 -11.53
N ALA A 108 -8.58 -15.08 -12.60
CA ALA A 108 -7.74 -15.67 -13.63
C ALA A 108 -8.16 -15.15 -15.02
N ALA A 109 -7.22 -15.14 -15.96
CA ALA A 109 -7.50 -14.74 -17.32
C ALA A 109 -8.47 -15.74 -17.99
N PRO A 110 -9.51 -15.26 -18.71
CA PRO A 110 -10.46 -16.15 -19.38
C PRO A 110 -9.77 -17.09 -20.38
N GLY A 111 -10.01 -18.40 -20.25
CA GLY A 111 -9.44 -19.42 -21.13
C GLY A 111 -8.00 -19.82 -20.83
N VAL A 112 -7.41 -19.28 -19.76
CA VAL A 112 -6.08 -19.66 -19.25
C VAL A 112 -6.24 -20.63 -18.06
N PRO A 113 -5.30 -21.57 -17.84
CA PRO A 113 -5.33 -22.43 -16.66
C PRO A 113 -5.30 -21.65 -15.34
N ALA A 114 -5.62 -22.36 -14.24
CA ALA A 114 -5.65 -21.77 -12.91
C ALA A 114 -4.27 -21.16 -12.54
N PRO A 115 -4.25 -19.99 -11.86
CA PRO A 115 -3.02 -19.35 -11.42
C PRO A 115 -2.17 -20.28 -10.57
N HIS A 116 -0.89 -20.44 -10.92
CA HIS A 116 0.08 -21.23 -10.17
C HIS A 116 1.48 -20.62 -10.25
N ASP A 117 2.36 -21.01 -9.34
CA ASP A 117 3.74 -20.54 -9.38
C ASP A 117 4.51 -21.18 -10.54
N PRO A 118 5.32 -20.41 -11.28
CA PRO A 118 6.16 -20.96 -12.34
C PRO A 118 7.18 -21.94 -11.75
N ALA A 119 7.51 -22.96 -12.53
CA ALA A 119 8.64 -23.84 -12.20
C ALA A 119 9.95 -23.02 -12.26
N PRO A 120 10.92 -23.27 -11.37
CA PRO A 120 12.21 -22.58 -11.41
C PRO A 120 12.87 -22.72 -12.78
N GLY A 121 13.31 -21.61 -13.37
CA GLY A 121 13.98 -21.60 -14.65
C GLY A 121 15.36 -22.29 -14.60
N PRO A 122 15.86 -22.80 -15.74
CA PRO A 122 17.19 -23.39 -15.81
C PRO A 122 18.28 -22.34 -15.53
N GLY A 123 18.99 -22.48 -14.41
CA GLY A 123 20.04 -21.55 -14.00
C GLY A 123 19.55 -20.36 -13.17
N GLU A 124 18.25 -20.29 -12.87
CA GLU A 124 17.75 -19.37 -11.87
C GLU A 124 18.20 -19.80 -10.47
N ASP A 125 18.42 -18.82 -9.61
CA ASP A 125 18.76 -19.07 -8.22
C ASP A 125 17.52 -19.67 -7.52
N ALA A 126 17.51 -21.00 -7.40
CA ALA A 126 16.44 -21.76 -6.76
C ALA A 126 16.18 -21.35 -5.30
N SER A 127 16.98 -20.44 -4.73
CA SER A 127 16.77 -19.84 -3.41
C SER A 127 15.68 -18.77 -3.38
N ARG A 128 15.37 -18.09 -4.50
CA ARG A 128 14.33 -17.05 -4.51
C ARG A 128 12.96 -17.66 -4.77
N ALA A 129 12.19 -17.82 -3.68
CA ALA A 129 10.81 -18.27 -3.77
C ALA A 129 9.95 -17.28 -4.60
N PRO A 130 8.94 -17.78 -5.34
CA PRO A 130 7.92 -16.94 -5.95
C PRO A 130 7.29 -16.00 -4.94
N LEU A 131 7.00 -14.77 -5.38
CA LEU A 131 6.32 -13.78 -4.58
C LEU A 131 4.97 -14.33 -4.12
N SER A 132 4.73 -14.16 -2.83
CA SER A 132 3.47 -14.49 -2.20
C SER A 132 3.00 -13.28 -1.38
N PRO A 133 1.69 -13.02 -1.32
CA PRO A 133 1.17 -11.93 -0.50
C PRO A 133 1.55 -12.12 0.97
N PRO A 134 1.85 -11.03 1.70
CA PRO A 134 2.03 -11.11 3.15
C PRO A 134 0.77 -11.70 3.83
N ASP A 135 0.96 -12.46 4.90
CA ASP A 135 -0.15 -13.04 5.68
C ASP A 135 -1.05 -11.94 6.24
N SER A 136 -2.28 -11.87 5.73
CA SER A 136 -3.35 -10.99 6.20
C SER A 136 -4.49 -11.76 6.87
N GLU A 137 -4.36 -13.07 7.08
CA GLU A 137 -5.37 -13.86 7.80
C GLU A 137 -5.20 -13.77 9.31
N ARG A 138 -3.99 -13.43 9.77
CA ARG A 138 -3.65 -13.27 11.19
C ARG A 138 -3.31 -11.82 11.48
N TRP A 139 -3.58 -11.41 12.72
CA TRP A 139 -3.14 -10.09 13.17
C TRP A 139 -1.61 -10.00 13.15
N GLY A 140 -1.12 -8.96 12.52
CA GLY A 140 0.30 -8.64 12.34
C GLY A 140 0.44 -7.37 11.50
N PRO A 141 1.67 -6.97 11.13
CA PRO A 141 1.91 -5.70 10.46
C PRO A 141 1.10 -5.51 9.17
N ALA A 142 1.00 -6.56 8.35
CA ALA A 142 0.21 -6.54 7.12
C ALA A 142 -1.28 -6.26 7.40
N GLN A 143 -1.89 -7.02 8.32
CA GLN A 143 -3.30 -6.85 8.68
C GLN A 143 -3.58 -5.50 9.37
N ARG A 144 -2.67 -5.03 10.21
CA ARG A 144 -2.74 -3.69 10.83
C ARG A 144 -2.78 -2.59 9.78
N ARG A 145 -1.87 -2.64 8.79
CA ARG A 145 -1.81 -1.65 7.70
C ARG A 145 -3.04 -1.70 6.80
N LEU A 146 -3.56 -2.89 6.49
CA LEU A 146 -4.82 -3.05 5.76
C LEU A 146 -6.00 -2.46 6.52
N GLY A 147 -6.08 -2.69 7.84
CA GLY A 147 -7.11 -2.07 8.69
C GLY A 147 -7.02 -0.55 8.70
N ALA A 148 -5.81 0.00 8.74
CA ALA A 148 -5.59 1.45 8.66
C ALA A 148 -5.99 2.03 7.29
N ASP A 149 -5.71 1.33 6.19
CA ASP A 149 -6.13 1.73 4.85
C ASP A 149 -7.66 1.66 4.70
N GLU A 150 -8.32 0.66 5.28
CA GLU A 150 -9.77 0.55 5.31
C GLU A 150 -10.41 1.71 6.09
N ILE A 151 -9.85 2.08 7.24
CA ILE A 151 -10.30 3.25 8.02
C ILE A 151 -10.13 4.54 7.21
N ALA A 152 -9.03 4.69 6.48
CA ALA A 152 -8.80 5.85 5.62
C ALA A 152 -9.84 5.92 4.49
N LEU A 153 -10.14 4.78 3.86
CA LEU A 153 -11.11 4.68 2.76
C LEU A 153 -12.54 4.92 3.24
N GLN A 154 -12.92 4.34 4.37
CA GLN A 154 -14.26 4.41 4.96
C GLN A 154 -14.35 5.41 6.11
N TRP A 155 -13.60 6.52 6.02
CA TRP A 155 -13.47 7.49 7.12
C TRP A 155 -14.81 7.91 7.71
N ALA A 156 -15.80 8.24 6.86
CA ALA A 156 -17.11 8.70 7.31
C ALA A 156 -17.81 7.66 8.20
N ILE A 157 -17.79 6.38 7.80
CA ILE A 157 -18.41 5.28 8.54
C ILE A 157 -17.75 5.08 9.90
N TRP A 158 -16.41 5.08 9.93
CA TRP A 158 -15.66 4.92 11.17
C TRP A 158 -15.84 6.09 12.13
N ARG A 159 -15.88 7.32 11.58
CA ARG A 159 -16.03 8.53 12.38
C ARG A 159 -17.41 8.61 13.05
N GLU A 160 -18.47 8.13 12.41
CA GLU A 160 -19.83 8.08 12.97
C GLU A 160 -19.96 7.12 14.17
N GLN A 161 -19.13 6.07 14.23
CA GLN A 161 -19.16 5.09 15.33
C GLN A 161 -18.52 5.61 16.63
N VAL A 162 -17.84 6.76 16.55
CA VAL A 162 -17.08 7.34 17.64
C VAL A 162 -17.75 8.62 18.12
N ASP A 163 -17.92 8.74 19.45
CA ASP A 163 -18.55 9.90 20.07
C ASP A 163 -17.92 11.22 19.57
N SER A 164 -18.73 12.25 19.36
CA SER A 164 -18.23 13.59 19.02
C SER A 164 -17.26 14.14 20.08
N ASP A 165 -17.44 13.73 21.33
CA ASP A 165 -16.67 14.19 22.49
C ASP A 165 -15.53 13.24 22.88
N VAL A 166 -14.85 12.57 21.93
CA VAL A 166 -13.57 11.88 22.25
C VAL A 166 -12.61 12.89 22.85
N THR A 167 -12.63 12.91 24.17
CA THR A 167 -11.73 13.65 25.03
C THR A 167 -10.71 12.64 25.48
N PHE A 168 -9.45 13.06 25.52
CA PHE A 168 -8.38 12.26 26.09
C PHE A 168 -8.77 11.94 27.53
N VAL A 169 -9.40 10.78 27.70
CA VAL A 169 -9.66 10.11 28.97
C VAL A 169 -10.79 10.71 29.78
N SER A 170 -11.79 9.89 30.11
CA SER A 170 -12.82 10.24 31.08
C SER A 170 -12.16 10.55 32.43
N PRO A 171 -12.67 11.50 33.24
CA PRO A 171 -12.10 11.76 34.56
C PRO A 171 -12.01 10.49 35.41
N GLY A 172 -10.79 9.99 35.67
CA GLY A 172 -10.52 8.78 36.44
C GLY A 172 -9.91 7.60 35.66
N GLU A 173 -9.90 7.66 34.33
CA GLU A 173 -9.21 6.68 33.49
C GLU A 173 -7.72 7.04 33.31
N LYS A 174 -6.90 6.07 32.91
CA LYS A 174 -5.49 6.32 32.54
C LYS A 174 -5.41 6.37 31.02
N PRO A 175 -4.74 7.37 30.42
CA PRO A 175 -4.58 7.40 28.97
C PRO A 175 -3.84 6.17 28.46
N HIS A 176 -4.31 5.65 27.33
CA HIS A 176 -3.76 4.45 26.71
C HIS A 176 -2.26 4.65 26.45
N GLY A 177 -1.42 3.86 27.11
CA GLY A 177 0.04 4.00 27.04
C GLY A 177 0.57 3.90 25.62
N GLY A 178 0.00 2.98 24.82
CA GLY A 178 0.34 2.81 23.42
C GLY A 178 0.02 4.04 22.56
N VAL A 179 -1.11 4.72 22.80
CA VAL A 179 -1.47 5.92 22.02
C VAL A 179 -0.51 7.07 22.30
N ARG A 180 -0.13 7.27 23.57
CA ARG A 180 0.88 8.29 23.93
C ARG A 180 2.21 8.02 23.23
N ARG A 181 2.68 6.77 23.26
CA ARG A 181 3.89 6.36 22.55
C ARG A 181 3.80 6.67 21.05
N VAL A 182 2.69 6.34 20.40
CA VAL A 182 2.48 6.65 18.98
C VAL A 182 2.56 8.14 18.69
N LEU A 183 1.91 8.98 19.49
CA LEU A 183 1.96 10.44 19.30
C LEU A 183 3.36 11.03 19.58
N GLU A 184 4.11 10.46 20.51
CA GLU A 184 5.50 10.82 20.76
C GLU A 184 6.40 10.44 19.60
N GLU A 185 6.30 9.20 19.09
CA GLU A 185 7.05 8.71 17.93
C GLU A 185 6.71 9.50 16.66
N ALA A 186 5.42 9.72 16.40
CA ALA A 186 4.96 10.54 15.28
C ALA A 186 5.47 11.98 15.37
N ARG A 187 5.58 12.55 16.58
CA ARG A 187 6.21 13.87 16.78
C ARG A 187 7.71 13.83 16.53
N GLY A 188 8.38 12.73 16.88
CA GLY A 188 9.81 12.51 16.58
C GLY A 188 10.14 12.57 15.09
N TYR A 189 9.19 12.24 14.21
CA TYR A 189 9.34 12.42 12.76
C TYR A 189 9.55 13.87 12.32
N LEU A 190 9.16 14.85 13.14
CA LEU A 190 9.41 16.27 12.84
C LEU A 190 10.88 16.65 13.05
N ASP A 191 11.57 15.98 13.97
CA ASP A 191 12.98 16.22 14.27
C ASP A 191 13.89 15.33 13.42
N SER A 192 13.46 14.09 13.16
CA SER A 192 14.16 13.11 12.34
C SER A 192 13.20 12.54 11.30
N PRO A 193 13.12 13.15 10.11
CA PRO A 193 12.20 12.74 9.06
C PRO A 193 12.31 11.23 8.75
N PRO A 194 11.17 10.52 8.67
CA PRO A 194 11.17 9.09 8.39
C PRO A 194 11.49 8.82 6.91
N PRO A 195 11.73 7.54 6.55
CA PRO A 195 11.84 7.16 5.14
C PRO A 195 10.58 7.54 4.33
N LEU A 196 10.76 7.72 3.03
CA LEU A 196 9.68 8.12 2.12
C LEU A 196 8.52 7.14 2.19
N GLY A 197 7.29 7.66 2.11
CA GLY A 197 6.08 6.84 2.16
C GLY A 197 5.66 6.41 3.56
N ARG A 198 6.47 6.66 4.60
CA ARG A 198 6.07 6.44 6.01
C ARG A 198 4.94 7.37 6.45
N ILE A 199 4.91 8.58 5.90
CA ILE A 199 3.80 9.53 6.03
C ILE A 199 3.25 9.80 4.64
N ARG A 200 1.97 9.52 4.43
CA ARG A 200 1.24 9.70 3.17
C ARG A 200 0.06 10.63 3.39
N SER A 201 -0.21 11.50 2.42
CA SER A 201 -1.29 12.48 2.48
C SER A 201 -2.15 12.44 1.23
N ALA A 202 -3.45 12.24 1.43
CA ALA A 202 -4.46 12.22 0.37
C ALA A 202 -5.46 13.37 0.55
N PHE A 203 -6.08 13.81 -0.54
CA PHE A 203 -7.14 14.82 -0.47
C PHE A 203 -8.34 14.23 0.27
N ALA A 204 -8.91 15.00 1.19
CA ALA A 204 -10.22 14.73 1.79
C ALA A 204 -11.22 15.81 1.35
N SER A 205 -12.41 15.83 1.94
CA SER A 205 -13.41 16.85 1.64
C SER A 205 -12.97 18.26 2.08
N GLY A 206 -13.21 19.26 1.24
CA GLY A 206 -12.81 20.65 1.50
C GLY A 206 -11.30 20.85 1.39
N ASP A 207 -10.72 21.59 2.33
CA ASP A 207 -9.26 21.81 2.42
C ASP A 207 -8.54 20.77 3.30
N ALA A 208 -9.30 19.79 3.84
CA ALA A 208 -8.78 18.77 4.73
C ALA A 208 -8.00 17.69 3.97
N ARG A 209 -7.13 17.00 4.70
CA ARG A 209 -6.35 15.87 4.17
C ARG A 209 -6.49 14.67 5.08
N THR A 210 -6.54 13.49 4.47
CA THR A 210 -6.42 12.22 5.18
C THR A 210 -4.93 11.85 5.20
N LEU A 211 -4.41 11.68 6.42
CA LEU A 211 -3.03 11.29 6.67
C LEU A 211 -2.97 9.82 7.07
N ARG A 212 -2.05 9.08 6.45
CA ARG A 212 -1.56 7.79 6.94
C ARG A 212 -0.14 8.00 7.45
N ALA A 213 0.12 7.58 8.68
CA ALA A 213 1.46 7.49 9.24
C ALA A 213 1.67 6.11 9.84
N ASP A 214 2.84 5.53 9.64
CA ASP A 214 3.19 4.21 10.16
C ASP A 214 4.49 4.28 10.97
N GLY A 215 4.68 3.30 11.84
CA GLY A 215 5.91 3.14 12.61
C GLY A 215 6.02 1.75 13.21
N PRO A 216 7.09 1.46 13.96
CA PRO A 216 7.33 0.14 14.53
C PRO A 216 6.18 -0.31 15.46
N GLY A 217 5.36 -1.22 14.93
CA GLY A 217 4.24 -1.82 15.64
C GLY A 217 2.98 -0.97 15.72
N TRP A 218 2.85 0.09 14.90
CA TRP A 218 1.65 0.92 14.89
C TRP A 218 1.33 1.52 13.52
N SER A 219 0.05 1.83 13.33
CA SER A 219 -0.46 2.57 12.19
C SER A 219 -1.41 3.65 12.70
N MET A 220 -1.32 4.85 12.15
CA MET A 220 -2.19 5.98 12.45
C MET A 220 -2.88 6.45 11.17
N VAL A 221 -4.17 6.72 11.29
CA VAL A 221 -5.00 7.35 10.26
C VAL A 221 -5.59 8.62 10.85
N ALA A 222 -5.48 9.75 10.19
CA ALA A 222 -5.98 11.00 10.73
C ALA A 222 -6.57 11.90 9.67
N ARG A 223 -7.43 12.82 10.08
CA ARG A 223 -7.86 13.95 9.26
C ARG A 223 -7.37 15.25 9.86
N THR A 224 -6.77 16.10 9.04
CA THR A 224 -6.19 17.38 9.50
C THR A 224 -7.21 18.33 10.15
N ASP A 225 -8.50 18.14 9.88
CA ASP A 225 -9.61 18.92 10.41
C ASP A 225 -10.39 18.26 11.56
N ASP A 226 -10.03 17.03 11.96
CA ASP A 226 -10.84 16.20 12.86
C ASP A 226 -9.98 15.44 13.90
N ILE A 227 -10.10 14.11 13.97
CA ILE A 227 -9.44 13.22 14.94
C ILE A 227 -8.38 12.33 14.27
N ALA A 228 -7.78 11.44 15.05
CA ALA A 228 -7.00 10.32 14.53
C ALA A 228 -7.50 8.98 15.09
N PHE A 229 -7.14 7.90 14.40
CA PHE A 229 -7.31 6.52 14.81
C PHE A 229 -5.93 5.86 14.84
N VAL A 230 -5.67 5.08 15.89
CA VAL A 230 -4.41 4.34 16.08
C VAL A 230 -4.71 2.85 16.16
N LEU A 231 -3.92 2.06 15.44
CA LEU A 231 -3.93 0.60 15.50
C LEU A 231 -2.53 0.15 15.96
N LEU A 232 -2.49 -0.86 16.83
CA LEU A 232 -1.25 -1.34 17.44
C LEU A 232 -1.09 -2.85 17.26
N ASP A 233 0.15 -3.33 17.16
CA ASP A 233 0.43 -4.76 17.13
C ASP A 233 0.10 -5.46 18.46
N ASP A 234 0.27 -4.75 19.58
CA ASP A 234 0.00 -5.26 20.93
C ASP A 234 -1.48 -5.18 21.35
N ALA A 235 -2.33 -4.55 20.53
CA ALA A 235 -3.78 -4.46 20.72
C ALA A 235 -4.52 -4.97 19.45
N PRO A 236 -4.54 -6.29 19.22
CA PRO A 236 -5.00 -6.86 17.97
C PRO A 236 -6.47 -6.59 17.68
N GLY A 237 -6.76 -6.02 16.50
CA GLY A 237 -8.12 -5.70 16.05
C GLY A 237 -8.76 -4.50 16.75
N GLU A 238 -8.06 -3.84 17.68
CA GLU A 238 -8.55 -2.66 18.37
C GLU A 238 -8.24 -1.39 17.57
N VAL A 239 -9.25 -0.51 17.45
CA VAL A 239 -9.12 0.81 16.84
C VAL A 239 -9.24 1.85 17.96
N LEU A 240 -8.15 2.57 18.22
CA LEU A 240 -8.04 3.50 19.33
C LEU A 240 -8.24 4.94 18.82
N PRO A 241 -9.39 5.58 19.07
CA PRO A 241 -9.61 6.95 18.65
C PRO A 241 -8.79 7.93 19.49
N VAL A 242 -8.31 8.98 18.84
CA VAL A 242 -7.50 10.05 19.41
C VAL A 242 -8.23 11.35 19.16
N GLY A 243 -8.82 11.90 20.21
CA GLY A 243 -9.50 13.17 20.18
C GLY A 243 -8.60 14.31 19.73
N ARG A 244 -9.21 15.34 19.11
CA ARG A 244 -8.49 16.50 18.56
C ARG A 244 -7.64 17.19 19.62
N GLY A 245 -8.22 17.57 20.75
CA GLY A 245 -7.51 18.29 21.81
C GLY A 245 -6.76 19.54 21.30
N PRO A 246 -5.84 20.10 22.10
CA PRO A 246 -5.07 21.28 21.71
C PRO A 246 -3.83 20.95 20.84
N GLU A 247 -3.31 19.73 20.90
CA GLU A 247 -2.01 19.37 20.29
C GLU A 247 -2.12 18.67 18.93
N LEU A 248 -3.13 17.82 18.73
CA LEU A 248 -3.24 17.00 17.51
C LEU A 248 -3.27 17.84 16.24
N PRO A 249 -4.04 18.95 16.13
CA PRO A 249 -4.09 19.74 14.90
C PRO A 249 -2.71 20.26 14.45
N GLY A 250 -1.89 20.68 15.42
CA GLY A 250 -0.53 21.16 15.14
C GLY A 250 0.37 20.04 14.64
N LEU A 251 0.28 18.86 15.26
CA LEU A 251 1.02 17.67 14.83
C LEU A 251 0.61 17.23 13.42
N LEU A 252 -0.68 17.10 13.14
CA LEU A 252 -1.18 16.68 11.82
C LEU A 252 -0.77 17.65 10.71
N THR A 253 -0.85 18.95 10.98
CA THR A 253 -0.38 19.98 10.03
C THR A 253 1.11 19.87 9.75
N ALA A 254 1.92 19.53 10.75
CA ALA A 254 3.36 19.35 10.58
C ALA A 254 3.69 18.05 9.81
N LEU A 255 3.00 16.96 10.11
CA LEU A 255 3.14 15.69 9.38
C LEU A 255 2.71 15.81 7.92
N ASP A 256 1.64 16.53 7.62
CA ASP A 256 1.20 16.78 6.24
C ASP A 256 2.24 17.50 5.38
N LYS A 257 3.11 18.32 6.00
CA LYS A 257 4.21 18.98 5.30
C LYS A 257 5.38 18.04 5.00
N LEU A 258 5.55 16.98 5.79
CA LEU A 258 6.54 15.94 5.55
C LEU A 258 6.05 14.87 4.58
N ALA A 259 4.72 14.70 4.45
CA ALA A 259 4.14 13.68 3.63
C ALA A 259 4.56 13.82 2.16
N VAL A 260 5.01 12.73 1.57
CA VAL A 260 5.27 12.67 0.12
C VAL A 260 3.93 12.74 -0.60
N ARG A 261 3.87 13.56 -1.65
CA ARG A 261 2.64 13.82 -2.41
C ARG A 261 2.70 13.14 -3.76
N PRO A 262 1.61 12.53 -4.24
CA PRO A 262 1.50 12.13 -5.64
C PRO A 262 1.61 13.40 -6.50
N HIS A 263 2.42 13.33 -7.56
CA HIS A 263 2.53 14.39 -8.57
C HIS A 263 1.45 14.25 -9.63
#